data_AF-A0A250LDL0-F1
#
_entry.id   AF-A0A250LDL0-F1
#
_cell.length_a   1.000
_cell.length_b   1.000
_cell.length_c   1.000
_cell.angle_alpha   90.00
_cell.angle_beta   90.00
_cell.angle_gamma   90.00
#
_symmetry.space_group_name_H-M   'P 1'
#
loop_
_entity.id
_entity.type
_entity.pdbx_description
1 polymer ?
#
loop_
_entity_poly.entity_id
_entity_poly.type
_entity_poly.pdbx_seq_one_letter_code
_entity_poly.pdbx_strand_id
1 'polypeptide(L)'
;MQSAITTLKRQLAARFRASRSPLPAIRYIRRLIRDTPGQFDAVEIHGVRQFADASDPTQTCCEVDNDNPSFFSVYLHFVTGGVTCCADLPTHPIALHCASVVARRHCGPLYDCYPAQAR
;
A
#
# COMPACT_ATOMS: atom_id res chain seq x y z
N MET A 1 -21.57 -9.73 14.20
CA MET A 1 -20.89 -8.51 13.71
C MET A 1 -20.16 -8.89 12.43
N GLN A 2 -20.66 -8.45 11.27
CA GLN A 2 -20.01 -8.70 9.99
C GLN A 2 -18.78 -7.80 9.92
N SER A 3 -17.58 -8.36 10.03
CA SER A 3 -16.36 -7.67 9.62
C SER A 3 -16.58 -7.18 8.20
N ALA A 4 -16.44 -5.87 7.99
CA ALA A 4 -16.39 -5.28 6.66
C ALA A 4 -15.13 -5.78 5.97
N ILE A 5 -15.18 -6.99 5.44
CA ILE A 5 -14.15 -7.53 4.54
C ILE A 5 -14.40 -6.82 3.22
N THR A 6 -13.79 -5.63 3.12
CA THR A 6 -13.66 -4.88 1.88
C THR A 6 -13.07 -5.82 0.85
N THR A 7 -13.86 -6.22 -0.14
CA THR A 7 -13.43 -7.11 -1.23
C THR A 7 -12.33 -6.42 -2.01
N LEU A 8 -11.08 -6.69 -1.64
CA LEU A 8 -9.92 -6.09 -2.29
C LEU A 8 -9.68 -6.86 -3.59
N LYS A 9 -9.95 -6.15 -4.70
CA LYS A 9 -9.78 -6.61 -6.08
C LYS A 9 -8.47 -7.39 -6.24
N ARG A 10 -8.51 -8.48 -7.00
CA ARG A 10 -7.33 -9.19 -7.54
C ARG A 10 -6.32 -8.17 -8.08
N GLN A 11 -5.30 -7.82 -7.31
CA GLN A 11 -4.26 -6.91 -7.78
C GLN A 11 -3.27 -7.70 -8.64
N LEU A 12 -3.35 -7.45 -9.94
CA LEU A 12 -2.34 -7.89 -10.89
C LEU A 12 -1.02 -7.17 -10.58
N ALA A 13 -0.04 -7.98 -10.17
CA ALA A 13 1.40 -7.70 -10.04
C ALA A 13 1.90 -7.08 -8.71
N ALA A 14 2.87 -7.81 -8.15
CA ALA A 14 3.78 -7.44 -7.08
C ALA A 14 4.71 -6.26 -7.46
N ARG A 15 4.20 -5.03 -7.47
CA ARG A 15 5.00 -3.86 -7.83
C ARG A 15 6.01 -3.52 -6.75
N PHE A 16 7.30 -3.72 -7.03
CA PHE A 16 8.43 -3.39 -6.15
C PHE A 16 8.67 -4.32 -4.95
N ARG A 17 7.98 -5.47 -4.85
CA ARG A 17 8.16 -6.42 -3.73
C ARG A 17 9.60 -6.95 -3.59
N ALA A 18 10.34 -7.04 -4.69
CA ALA A 18 11.75 -7.45 -4.68
C ALA A 18 12.72 -6.26 -4.46
N SER A 19 12.23 -5.02 -4.43
CA SER A 19 13.08 -3.83 -4.34
C SER A 19 13.60 -3.63 -2.93
N ARG A 20 14.93 -3.63 -2.79
CA ARG A 20 15.59 -3.24 -1.53
C ARG A 20 15.66 -1.73 -1.32
N SER A 21 15.32 -0.95 -2.35
CA SER A 21 15.32 0.52 -2.31
C SER A 21 13.90 1.06 -2.48
N PRO A 22 13.50 2.08 -1.69
CA PRO A 22 12.21 2.75 -1.88
C PRO A 22 12.20 3.70 -3.08
N LEU A 23 13.36 4.03 -3.67
CA LEU A 23 13.49 5.07 -4.69
C LEU A 23 12.65 4.81 -5.96
N PRO A 24 12.58 3.59 -6.53
CA PRO A 24 11.74 3.33 -7.69
C PRO A 24 10.25 3.60 -7.40
N ALA A 25 9.76 3.17 -6.23
CA ALA A 25 8.39 3.42 -5.79
C ALA A 25 8.13 4.91 -5.60
N ILE A 26 9.02 5.63 -4.92
CA ILE A 26 8.93 7.09 -4.74
C ILE A 26 8.83 7.80 -6.10
N ARG A 27 9.68 7.45 -7.07
CA ARG A 27 9.66 8.08 -8.40
C ARG A 27 8.35 7.79 -9.13
N TYR A 28 7.85 6.56 -9.04
CA TYR A 28 6.60 6.16 -9.66
C TYR A 28 5.41 6.92 -9.06
N ILE A 29 5.28 6.95 -7.73
CA ILE A 29 4.19 7.63 -7.03
C ILE A 29 4.19 9.13 -7.33
N ARG A 30 5.37 9.76 -7.36
CA ARG A 30 5.50 11.18 -7.71
C ARG A 30 5.05 11.48 -9.13
N ARG A 31 5.28 10.55 -10.07
CA ARG A 31 4.77 10.68 -11.43
C ARG A 31 3.24 10.60 -11.43
N LEU A 32 2.63 9.64 -10.72
CA LEU A 32 1.17 9.53 -10.61
C LEU A 32 0.54 10.84 -10.10
N ILE A 33 1.07 11.40 -9.01
CA ILE A 33 0.53 12.63 -8.41
C ILE A 33 0.71 13.82 -9.36
N ARG A 34 1.86 13.93 -10.03
CA ARG A 34 2.10 15.03 -10.99
C ARG A 34 1.16 14.95 -12.19
N ASP A 35 0.84 13.74 -12.65
CA ASP A 35 -0.04 13.53 -13.79
C ASP A 35 -1.53 13.78 -13.40
N THR A 36 -1.85 13.85 -12.10
CA THR A 36 -3.19 14.09 -11.55
C THR A 36 -3.17 14.99 -10.30
N PRO A 37 -2.73 16.26 -10.42
CA PRO A 37 -2.53 17.13 -9.27
C PRO A 37 -3.85 17.45 -8.55
N GLY A 38 -3.81 17.43 -7.21
CA GLY A 38 -4.97 17.73 -6.37
C GLY A 38 -5.99 16.59 -6.22
N GLN A 39 -5.75 15.41 -6.82
CA GLN A 39 -6.64 14.25 -6.63
C GLN A 39 -6.43 13.53 -5.30
N PHE A 40 -5.30 13.72 -4.64
CA PHE A 40 -4.91 12.96 -3.45
C PHE A 40 -4.63 13.87 -2.25
N ASP A 41 -5.06 13.44 -1.07
CA ASP A 41 -5.00 14.21 0.19
C ASP A 41 -4.44 13.42 1.38
N ALA A 42 -4.07 12.15 1.20
CA ALA A 42 -3.33 11.38 2.18
C ALA A 42 -2.53 10.24 1.55
N VAL A 43 -1.62 9.68 2.34
CA VAL A 43 -0.93 8.42 2.04
C VAL A 43 -1.23 7.44 3.16
N GLU A 44 -1.51 6.18 2.82
CA GLU A 44 -1.73 5.10 3.79
C GLU A 44 -0.73 3.96 3.58
N ILE A 45 -0.34 3.31 4.68
CA ILE A 45 0.45 2.08 4.67
C ILE A 45 -0.38 0.99 5.34
N HIS A 46 -0.51 -0.14 4.65
CA HIS A 46 -1.15 -1.33 5.20
C HIS A 46 -0.24 -2.54 5.04
N GLY A 47 -0.22 -3.40 6.06
CA GLY A 47 0.23 -4.76 5.94
C GLY A 47 -0.70 -5.56 5.04
N VAL A 48 -0.13 -6.41 4.19
CA VAL A 48 -0.87 -7.22 3.22
C VAL A 48 -0.40 -8.66 3.29
N ARG A 49 -1.34 -9.58 3.48
CA ARG A 49 -1.08 -11.02 3.45
C ARG A 49 -1.40 -11.57 2.06
N GLN A 50 -0.46 -12.35 1.52
CA GLN A 50 -0.63 -13.08 0.27
C GLN A 50 -0.92 -14.55 0.57
N PHE A 51 -1.90 -15.12 -0.11
CA PHE A 51 -2.25 -16.54 0.01
C PHE A 51 -2.73 -17.08 -1.33
N ALA A 52 -2.71 -18.41 -1.50
CA ALA A 52 -3.23 -19.05 -2.71
C ALA A 52 -4.76 -18.97 -2.75
N ASP A 53 -5.35 -18.77 -3.92
CA ASP A 53 -6.81 -18.80 -4.10
C ASP A 53 -7.30 -20.23 -3.79
N ALA A 54 -8.32 -20.35 -2.93
CA ALA A 54 -8.85 -21.64 -2.51
C ALA A 54 -9.52 -22.41 -3.66
N SER A 55 -10.01 -21.71 -4.68
CA SER A 55 -10.66 -22.29 -5.86
C SER A 55 -9.68 -22.60 -6.98
N ASP A 56 -8.53 -21.92 -7.02
CA ASP A 56 -7.46 -22.14 -8.00
C ASP A 56 -6.09 -21.83 -7.36
N PRO A 57 -5.37 -22.84 -6.85
CA PRO A 57 -4.09 -22.63 -6.16
C PRO A 57 -2.98 -22.02 -7.02
N THR A 58 -3.15 -21.97 -8.35
CA THR A 58 -2.20 -21.30 -9.25
C THR A 58 -2.33 -19.78 -9.22
N GLN A 59 -3.43 -19.28 -8.65
CA GLN A 59 -3.69 -17.86 -8.45
C GLN A 59 -3.33 -17.45 -7.02
N THR A 60 -2.94 -16.19 -6.86
CA THR A 60 -2.69 -15.61 -5.54
C THR A 60 -3.70 -14.51 -5.25
N CYS A 61 -4.24 -14.55 -4.04
CA CYS A 61 -5.07 -13.51 -3.45
C CYS A 61 -4.23 -12.66 -2.50
N CYS A 62 -4.66 -11.42 -2.29
CA CYS A 62 -4.08 -10.51 -1.31
C CYS A 62 -5.21 -9.89 -0.51
N GLU A 63 -5.02 -9.77 0.80
CA GLU A 63 -5.92 -9.05 1.69
C GLU A 63 -5.11 -8.17 2.63
N VAL A 64 -5.71 -7.07 3.10
CA VAL A 64 -5.11 -6.26 4.15
C VAL A 64 -5.12 -7.06 5.44
N ASP A 65 -3.93 -7.27 6.00
CA ASP A 65 -3.69 -7.98 7.24
C ASP A 65 -2.51 -7.28 7.92
N ASN A 66 -2.84 -6.42 8.87
CA ASN A 66 -1.86 -5.64 9.62
C ASN A 66 -1.21 -6.45 10.75
N ASP A 67 -1.73 -7.63 11.08
CA ASP A 67 -1.22 -8.46 12.17
C ASP A 67 -0.16 -9.43 11.66
N ASN A 68 -0.38 -10.06 10.50
CA ASN A 68 0.55 -11.01 9.88
C ASN A 68 0.81 -10.70 8.38
N PRO A 69 1.45 -9.56 8.08
CA PRO A 69 1.72 -9.16 6.70
C PRO A 69 2.79 -10.02 6.03
N SER A 70 2.55 -10.37 4.76
CA SER A 70 3.57 -10.90 3.84
C SER A 70 4.43 -9.79 3.23
N PHE A 71 3.86 -8.60 3.04
CA PHE A 71 4.50 -7.38 2.56
C PHE A 71 3.68 -6.15 2.97
N PHE A 72 4.11 -4.95 2.56
CA PHE A 72 3.44 -3.69 2.90
C PHE A 72 3.06 -2.92 1.63
N SER A 73 1.81 -2.50 1.52
CA SER A 73 1.33 -1.70 0.39
C SER A 73 1.19 -0.23 0.79
N VAL A 74 1.61 0.65 -0.12
CA VAL A 74 1.45 2.10 -0.01
C VAL A 74 0.30 2.54 -0.91
N TYR A 75 -0.66 3.23 -0.32
CA TYR A 75 -1.85 3.74 -0.99
C TYR A 75 -1.86 5.26 -1.02
N LEU A 76 -2.43 5.82 -2.09
CA LEU A 76 -2.86 7.22 -2.11
C LEU A 76 -4.36 7.27 -1.85
N HIS A 77 -4.77 8.12 -0.92
CA HIS A 77 -6.18 8.40 -0.65
C HIS A 77 -6.66 9.51 -1.59
N PHE A 78 -7.82 9.31 -2.20
CA PHE A 78 -8.42 10.31 -3.08
C PHE A 78 -9.22 11.33 -2.27
N VAL A 79 -9.18 12.60 -2.68
CA VAL A 79 -10.01 13.66 -2.10
C VAL A 79 -11.51 13.32 -2.16
N THR A 80 -11.93 12.59 -3.19
CA THR A 80 -13.32 12.14 -3.38
C THR A 80 -13.69 10.92 -2.54
N GLY A 81 -12.75 10.39 -1.75
CA GLY A 81 -12.87 9.14 -1.01
C GLY A 81 -12.38 7.93 -1.79
N GLY A 82 -11.93 6.93 -1.04
CA GLY A 82 -11.33 5.69 -1.57
C GLY A 82 -9.82 5.79 -1.73
N VAL A 83 -9.20 4.67 -2.08
CA VAL A 83 -7.74 4.54 -2.13
C VAL A 83 -7.28 3.83 -3.41
N THR A 84 -6.05 4.09 -3.83
CA THR A 84 -5.39 3.34 -4.90
C THR A 84 -4.02 2.84 -4.47
N CYS A 85 -3.74 1.55 -4.67
CA CYS A 85 -2.43 0.97 -4.38
C CYS A 85 -1.41 1.44 -5.41
N CYS A 86 -0.30 2.00 -4.94
CA CYS A 86 0.73 2.56 -5.80
C CYS A 86 2.07 1.81 -5.72
N ALA A 87 2.32 1.08 -4.63
CA ALA A 87 3.54 0.29 -4.46
C ALA A 87 3.35 -0.82 -3.43
N ASP A 88 3.94 -1.99 -3.68
CA ASP A 88 4.10 -3.07 -2.72
C ASP A 88 5.58 -3.19 -2.35
N LEU A 89 5.90 -3.10 -1.07
CA LEU A 89 7.27 -3.02 -0.58
C LEU A 89 7.53 -4.15 0.42
N PRO A 90 8.74 -4.73 0.40
CA PRO A 90 9.00 -5.97 1.13
C PRO A 90 8.95 -5.82 2.65
N THR A 91 9.18 -4.62 3.19
CA THR A 91 9.26 -4.38 4.64
C THR A 91 8.63 -3.06 5.03
N HIS A 92 8.14 -3.00 6.28
CA HIS A 92 7.54 -1.80 6.85
C HIS A 92 8.47 -0.59 6.81
N PRO A 93 9.77 -0.66 7.20
CA PRO A 93 10.65 0.51 7.13
C PRO A 93 10.83 1.06 5.71
N ILE A 94 10.84 0.20 4.68
CA ILE A 94 10.94 0.64 3.28
C ILE A 94 9.64 1.32 2.84
N ALA A 95 8.49 0.76 3.22
CA ALA A 95 7.18 1.36 2.96
C ALA A 95 7.03 2.71 3.67
N LEU A 96 7.39 2.79 4.94
CA LEU A 96 7.35 4.00 5.74
C LEU A 96 8.24 5.10 5.16
N HIS A 97 9.46 4.76 4.73
CA HIS A 97 10.34 5.72 4.07
C HIS A 97 9.72 6.23 2.77
N CYS A 98 9.19 5.34 1.93
CA CYS A 98 8.53 5.70 0.68
C CYS A 98 7.35 6.66 0.92
N ALA A 99 6.44 6.26 1.80
CA ALA A 99 5.22 6.99 2.12
C ALA A 99 5.51 8.34 2.79
N SER A 100 6.47 8.39 3.73
CA SER A 100 6.90 9.63 4.38
C SER A 100 7.44 10.67 3.40
N VAL A 101 8.24 10.23 2.41
CA VAL A 101 8.78 11.14 1.38
C VAL A 101 7.65 11.68 0.49
N VAL A 102 6.67 10.86 0.16
CA VAL A 102 5.52 11.26 -0.67
C VAL A 102 4.61 12.20 0.10
N ALA A 103 4.16 11.81 1.30
CA ALA A 103 3.23 12.56 2.13
C ALA A 103 3.75 13.98 2.39
N ARG A 104 4.99 14.12 2.87
CA ARG A 104 5.63 15.42 3.15
C ARG A 104 5.68 16.37 1.96
N ARG A 105 5.72 15.86 0.73
CA ARG A 105 5.93 16.67 -0.47
C ARG A 105 4.66 16.92 -1.26
N HIS A 106 3.64 16.08 -1.10
CA HIS A 106 2.55 16.02 -2.08
C HIS A 106 1.16 15.82 -1.48
N CYS A 107 1.03 15.06 -0.39
CA CYS A 107 -0.27 14.58 0.05
C CYS A 107 -0.62 14.97 1.49
N GLY A 108 0.29 15.56 2.27
CA GLY A 108 -0.01 15.98 3.65
C GLY A 108 0.07 14.80 4.63
N PRO A 109 -1.06 14.34 5.23
CA PRO A 109 -1.06 13.29 6.24
C PRO A 109 -0.55 11.94 5.72
N LEU A 110 0.06 11.20 6.66
CA LEU A 110 0.48 9.82 6.49
C LEU A 110 -0.20 8.99 7.58
N TYR A 111 -0.92 7.95 7.17
CA TYR A 111 -1.51 6.97 8.06
C TYR A 111 -0.72 5.67 8.00
N ASP A 112 -0.03 5.35 9.08
CA ASP A 112 0.61 4.05 9.26
C ASP A 112 -0.36 3.12 9.99
N CYS A 113 -1.08 2.30 9.23
CA CYS A 113 -2.13 1.42 9.77
C CYS A 113 -1.58 0.09 10.29
N TYR A 114 -0.27 -0.14 10.12
CA TYR A 114 0.41 -1.25 10.76
C TYR A 114 0.64 -0.88 12.24
N PRO A 115 0.09 -1.63 13.21
CA PRO A 115 0.30 -1.32 14.61
C PRO A 115 1.80 -1.36 14.87
N ALA A 116 2.36 -0.25 15.36
CA ALA A 116 3.69 -0.25 15.94
C ALA A 116 3.65 -1.28 17.06
N GLN A 117 4.13 -2.49 16.79
CA GLN A 117 4.20 -3.55 17.78
C GLN A 117 4.99 -2.97 18.94
N ALA A 118 4.29 -2.66 20.03
CA ALA A 118 4.91 -2.40 21.32
C ALA A 118 5.72 -3.66 21.63
N ARG A 119 7.04 -3.56 21.40
CA ARG A 119 8.01 -4.56 21.85
C ARG A 119 8.17 -4.46 23.35
#